data_AF-A0A348MTU0-F1
#
_entry.id   AF-A0A348MTU0-F1
#
_cell.length_a   1.000
_cell.length_b   1.000
_cell.length_c   1.000
_cell.angle_alpha   90.00
_cell.angle_beta   90.00
_cell.angle_gamma   90.00
#
_symmetry.space_group_name_H-M   'P 1'
#
loop_
_entity.id
_entity.type
_entity.pdbx_description
1 polymer ?
#
loop_
_entity_poly.entity_id
_entity_poly.type
_entity_poly.pdbx_seq_one_letter_code
_entity_poly.pdbx_strand_id
1 'polypeptide(L)'
;SGTLVEGDALIFNVLPSLFASIGNIGVVIASAFFALMSIAAVTSSISMLEVPVSYLVEDKAVSRTKAVWVMTLVILGISTVIIANFGDLFGLVITLTTQYSQPLLGLIMCVFVGWVWRRNAILSELKEGFAGAEQSLFWKIWPVYVKFVCPIIIGVMFIRTVL
;
A
#
# COMPACT_ATOMS: atom_id res chain seq x y z
N SER A 1 -1.76 28.88 -7.73
CA SER A 1 -1.57 27.59 -8.42
C SER A 1 -1.28 26.55 -7.35
N GLY A 2 -2.32 25.87 -6.87
CA GLY A 2 -2.20 24.85 -5.82
C GLY A 2 -1.65 23.56 -6.40
N THR A 3 -0.34 23.45 -6.52
CA THR A 3 0.30 22.14 -6.56
C THR A 3 -0.02 21.46 -5.24
N LEU A 4 -0.81 20.39 -5.28
CA LEU A 4 -1.07 19.56 -4.12
C LEU A 4 0.28 19.09 -3.60
N VAL A 5 0.69 19.62 -2.45
CA VAL A 5 1.87 19.15 -1.74
C VAL A 5 1.46 17.80 -1.16
N GLU A 6 1.79 16.71 -1.82
CA GLU A 6 1.42 15.36 -1.39
C GLU A 6 2.65 14.61 -0.88
N GLY A 7 2.43 13.73 0.10
CA GLY A 7 3.47 12.82 0.58
C GLY A 7 4.57 13.50 1.42
N ASP A 8 5.80 13.42 0.93
CA ASP A 8 7.03 13.75 1.65
C ASP A 8 7.13 15.25 1.99
N ALA A 9 6.79 16.13 1.05
CA ALA A 9 6.84 17.56 1.27
C ALA A 9 5.85 18.05 2.34
N LEU A 10 4.74 17.32 2.57
CA LEU A 10 3.77 17.67 3.60
C LEU A 10 4.29 17.29 4.99
N ILE A 11 4.91 16.12 5.12
CA ILE A 11 5.46 15.64 6.39
C ILE A 11 6.75 16.38 6.77
N PHE A 12 7.61 16.71 5.80
CA PHE A 12 8.92 17.29 6.08
C PHE A 12 8.98 18.82 5.98
N ASN A 13 8.04 19.47 5.28
CA ASN A 13 8.01 20.94 5.20
C ASN A 13 6.78 21.52 5.91
N VAL A 14 5.58 21.02 5.59
CA VAL A 14 4.33 21.63 6.07
C VAL A 14 4.12 21.39 7.56
N LEU A 15 4.22 20.13 8.03
CA LEU A 15 4.00 19.80 9.44
C LEU A 15 5.00 20.47 10.40
N PRO A 16 6.32 20.51 10.12
CA PRO A 16 7.26 21.22 10.97
C PRO A 16 6.98 22.72 11.02
N SER A 17 6.58 23.34 9.89
CA SER A 17 6.19 24.76 9.87
C SER A 17 4.95 25.04 10.72
N LEU A 18 3.99 24.10 10.72
CA LEU A 18 2.79 24.17 11.55
C LEU A 18 3.17 24.04 13.02
N PHE A 19 3.99 23.06 13.39
CA PHE A 19 4.41 22.91 14.79
C PHE A 19 5.24 24.10 15.27
N ALA A 20 6.07 24.70 14.42
CA ALA A 20 6.80 25.92 14.76
C ALA A 20 5.88 27.12 15.02
N SER A 21 4.73 27.22 14.35
CA SER A 21 3.76 28.31 14.58
C SER A 21 3.01 28.21 15.93
N ILE A 22 2.99 27.02 16.53
CA ILE A 22 2.38 26.76 17.86
C ILE A 22 3.30 27.23 19.02
N GLY A 23 4.54 27.63 18.74
CA GLY A 23 5.51 28.08 19.75
C GLY A 23 6.13 26.93 20.55
N ASN A 24 6.54 27.17 21.80
CA ASN A 24 7.31 26.19 22.61
C ASN A 24 6.61 24.83 22.82
N ILE A 25 5.27 24.79 22.83
CA ILE A 25 4.50 23.53 22.96
C ILE A 25 4.60 22.70 21.67
N GLY A 26 4.85 23.34 20.53
CA GLY A 26 4.99 22.71 19.23
C GLY A 26 6.07 21.64 19.18
N VAL A 27 7.17 21.79 19.92
CA VAL A 27 8.25 20.78 19.99
C VAL A 27 7.76 19.49 20.64
N VAL A 28 6.96 19.58 21.70
CA VAL A 28 6.40 18.42 22.40
C VAL A 28 5.40 17.70 21.49
N ILE A 29 4.54 18.45 20.81
CA ILE A 29 3.55 17.90 19.87
C ILE A 29 4.25 17.25 18.66
N ALA A 30 5.23 17.91 18.07
CA ALA A 30 6.02 17.38 16.97
C ALA A 30 6.70 16.06 17.35
N SER A 31 7.33 16.03 18.54
CA SER A 31 8.01 14.82 19.04
C SER A 31 7.04 13.65 19.20
N ALA A 32 5.88 13.89 19.81
CA ALA A 32 4.83 12.87 19.96
C ALA A 32 4.28 12.42 18.60
N PHE A 33 4.06 13.35 17.67
CA PHE A 33 3.57 13.05 16.32
C PHE A 33 4.55 12.17 15.55
N PHE A 34 5.82 12.55 15.47
CA PHE A 34 6.84 11.78 14.75
C PHE A 34 7.10 10.42 15.41
N ALA A 35 7.03 10.31 16.74
CA ALA A 35 7.11 9.03 17.43
C ALA A 35 5.96 8.10 17.04
N LEU A 36 4.71 8.59 17.08
CA LEU A 36 3.54 7.81 16.66
C LEU A 36 3.60 7.44 15.17
N MET A 37 4.03 8.37 14.32
CA MET A 37 4.22 8.13 12.89
C MET A 37 5.27 7.05 12.64
N SER A 38 6.38 7.04 13.40
CA SER A 38 7.40 6.00 13.32
C SER A 38 6.85 4.62 13.70
N ILE A 39 6.03 4.53 14.75
CA ILE A 39 5.39 3.27 15.15
C ILE A 39 4.45 2.79 14.03
N ALA A 40 3.63 3.67 13.48
CA ALA A 40 2.71 3.35 12.37
C ALA A 40 3.46 2.92 11.08
N ALA A 41 4.63 3.51 10.82
CA ALA A 41 5.47 3.12 9.69
C ALA A 41 6.06 1.71 9.88
N VAL A 42 6.51 1.37 11.09
CA VAL A 42 7.07 0.04 11.41
C VAL A 42 6.00 -1.05 11.25
N THR A 43 4.81 -0.85 11.81
CA THR A 43 3.73 -1.85 11.70
C THR A 43 3.31 -2.10 10.25
N SER A 44 3.24 -1.05 9.43
CA SER A 44 2.95 -1.17 7.99
C SER A 44 4.07 -1.91 7.25
N SER A 45 5.33 -1.60 7.57
CA SER A 45 6.50 -2.24 6.96
C SER A 45 6.57 -3.73 7.27
N ILE A 46 6.22 -4.15 8.49
CA ILE A 46 6.16 -5.57 8.88
C ILE A 46 5.15 -6.33 8.00
N SER A 47 3.95 -5.77 7.81
CA SER A 47 2.91 -6.38 6.96
C SER A 47 3.36 -6.52 5.50
N MET A 48 4.01 -5.48 4.96
CA MET A 48 4.54 -5.49 3.59
C MET A 48 5.68 -6.51 3.40
N LEU A 49 6.49 -6.76 4.43
CA LEU A 49 7.60 -7.72 4.40
C LEU A 49 7.12 -9.17 4.53
N GLU A 50 6.00 -9.41 5.21
CA GLU A 50 5.46 -10.77 5.38
C GLU A 50 5.08 -11.41 4.04
N VAL A 51 4.50 -10.65 3.09
CA VAL A 51 4.09 -11.18 1.78
C VAL A 51 5.25 -11.82 0.99
N PRO A 52 6.38 -11.13 0.72
CA PRO A 52 7.51 -11.76 0.02
C PRO A 52 8.22 -12.81 0.86
N VAL A 53 8.23 -12.70 2.21
CA VAL A 53 8.80 -13.74 3.08
C VAL A 53 8.00 -15.02 3.00
N SER A 54 6.68 -14.97 3.10
CA SER A 54 5.80 -16.13 2.97
C SER A 54 5.94 -16.77 1.61
N TYR A 55 6.04 -15.97 0.54
CA TYR A 55 6.33 -16.48 -0.80
C TYR A 55 7.65 -17.29 -0.85
N LEU A 56 8.74 -16.79 -0.26
CA LEU A 56 10.01 -17.53 -0.22
C LEU A 56 9.97 -18.79 0.66
N VAL A 57 9.19 -18.78 1.73
CA VAL A 57 9.05 -19.92 2.64
C VAL A 57 8.21 -21.03 1.99
N GLU A 58 7.09 -20.67 1.34
CA GLU A 58 6.14 -21.61 0.74
C GLU A 58 6.63 -22.15 -0.61
N ASP A 59 7.09 -21.29 -1.52
CA ASP A 59 7.47 -21.67 -2.88
C ASP A 59 8.90 -22.23 -2.95
N LYS A 60 9.83 -21.66 -2.17
CA LYS A 60 11.25 -22.04 -2.20
C LYS A 60 11.73 -22.87 -1.02
N ALA A 61 10.83 -23.26 -0.11
CA ALA A 61 11.12 -24.06 1.08
C ALA A 61 12.31 -23.54 1.93
N VAL A 62 12.54 -22.22 1.93
CA VAL A 62 13.60 -21.58 2.73
C VAL A 62 13.13 -21.46 4.18
N SER A 63 14.03 -21.65 5.15
CA SER A 63 13.65 -21.44 6.55
C SER A 63 13.26 -19.98 6.81
N ARG A 64 12.18 -19.76 7.56
CA ARG A 64 11.60 -18.43 7.82
C ARG A 64 12.64 -17.40 8.27
N THR A 65 13.52 -17.78 9.19
CA THR A 65 14.60 -16.91 9.68
C THR A 65 15.54 -16.46 8.56
N LYS A 66 15.92 -17.36 7.65
CA LYS A 66 16.77 -17.01 6.51
C LYS A 66 16.03 -16.10 5.52
N ALA A 67 14.77 -16.39 5.22
CA ALA A 67 13.94 -15.58 4.32
C ALA A 67 13.80 -14.13 4.83
N VAL A 68 13.52 -13.94 6.12
CA VAL A 68 13.42 -12.61 6.75
C VAL A 68 14.74 -11.85 6.67
N TRP A 69 15.86 -12.48 7.01
CA TRP A 69 17.18 -11.82 6.95
C TRP A 69 17.56 -11.43 5.52
N VAL A 70 17.33 -12.30 4.55
CA VAL A 70 17.60 -12.01 3.13
C VAL A 70 16.75 -10.84 2.65
N MET A 71 15.44 -10.87 2.89
CA MET A 71 14.54 -9.78 2.47
C MET A 71 14.88 -8.46 3.15
N THR A 72 15.18 -8.49 4.45
CA THR A 72 15.61 -7.28 5.19
C THR A 72 16.90 -6.70 4.62
N LEU A 73 17.90 -7.54 4.33
CA LEU A 73 19.18 -7.09 3.74
C LEU A 73 18.99 -6.50 2.33
N VAL A 74 18.14 -7.12 1.51
CA VAL A 74 17.81 -6.61 0.17
C VAL A 74 17.14 -5.24 0.27
N ILE A 75 16.12 -5.11 1.12
CA ILE A 75 15.39 -3.84 1.32
C ILE A 75 16.34 -2.77 1.88
N LEU A 76 17.19 -3.11 2.84
CA LEU A 76 18.18 -2.19 3.41
C LEU A 76 19.18 -1.72 2.35
N GLY A 77 19.66 -2.62 1.51
CA GLY A 77 20.57 -2.29 0.40
C GLY A 77 19.93 -1.32 -0.59
N ILE A 78 18.72 -1.61 -1.05
CA ILE A 78 17.97 -0.74 -1.96
C ILE A 78 17.70 0.62 -1.30
N SER A 79 17.25 0.62 -0.05
CA SER A 79 16.96 1.85 0.71
C SER A 79 18.22 2.71 0.88
N THR A 80 19.38 2.11 1.13
CA THR A 80 20.66 2.81 1.25
C THR A 80 21.04 3.50 -0.06
N VAL A 81 20.85 2.83 -1.21
CA VAL A 81 21.12 3.41 -2.53
C VAL A 81 20.20 4.59 -2.83
N ILE A 82 18.91 4.48 -2.46
CA ILE A 82 17.93 5.57 -2.61
C ILE A 82 18.33 6.76 -1.73
N ILE A 83 18.68 6.53 -0.46
CA ILE A 83 19.11 7.59 0.47
C ILE A 83 20.40 8.27 -0.04
N ALA A 84 21.35 7.50 -0.58
CA ALA A 84 22.59 8.05 -1.13
C ALA A 84 22.35 8.94 -2.36
N ASN A 85 21.27 8.72 -3.12
CA ASN A 85 20.90 9.50 -4.30
C ASN A 85 19.53 10.16 -4.12
N PHE A 86 19.28 10.70 -2.93
CA PHE A 86 17.96 11.17 -2.50
C PHE A 86 17.31 12.17 -3.48
N GLY A 87 18.10 13.09 -4.05
CA GLY A 87 17.58 14.13 -4.94
C GLY A 87 16.86 13.60 -6.18
N ASP A 88 17.37 12.52 -6.78
CA ASP A 88 16.83 11.98 -8.03
C ASP A 88 16.02 10.69 -7.82
N LEU A 89 16.50 9.79 -6.95
CA LEU A 89 15.89 8.47 -6.78
C LEU A 89 14.68 8.48 -5.85
N PHE A 90 14.63 9.35 -4.84
CA PHE A 90 13.55 9.32 -3.86
C PHE A 90 12.20 9.65 -4.50
N GLY A 91 12.13 10.77 -5.23
CA GLY A 91 10.93 11.16 -5.97
C GLY A 91 10.55 10.13 -7.03
N LEU A 92 11.54 9.64 -7.81
CA LEU A 92 11.30 8.64 -8.85
C LEU A 92 10.71 7.35 -8.28
N VAL A 93 11.27 6.82 -7.18
CA VAL A 93 10.78 5.59 -6.56
C VAL A 93 9.37 5.76 -6.00
N ILE A 94 9.05 6.91 -5.40
CA ILE A 94 7.70 7.22 -4.94
C ILE A 94 6.73 7.28 -6.11
N THR A 95 7.06 8.00 -7.18
CA THR A 95 6.20 8.07 -8.37
C THR A 95 6.01 6.69 -9.00
N LEU A 96 7.09 5.94 -9.22
CA LEU A 96 7.03 4.60 -9.82
C LEU A 96 6.20 3.64 -8.97
N THR A 97 6.42 3.61 -7.65
CA THR A 97 5.80 2.62 -6.77
C THR A 97 4.38 3.02 -6.39
N THR A 98 4.20 4.26 -5.93
CA THR A 98 2.94 4.71 -5.34
C THR A 98 1.97 5.26 -6.37
N GLN A 99 2.45 6.02 -7.35
CA GLN A 99 1.57 6.63 -8.34
C GLN A 99 1.26 5.68 -9.50
N TYR A 100 2.24 4.88 -9.95
CA TYR A 100 2.02 3.95 -11.06
C TYR A 100 1.79 2.50 -10.64
N SER A 101 2.67 1.91 -9.84
CA SER A 101 2.63 0.47 -9.56
C SER A 101 1.45 0.07 -8.70
N GLN A 102 1.13 0.83 -7.64
CA GLN A 102 0.01 0.53 -6.75
C GLN A 102 -1.36 0.54 -7.47
N PRO A 103 -1.74 1.58 -8.24
CA PRO A 103 -2.99 1.55 -9.00
C PRO A 103 -3.01 0.49 -10.09
N LEU A 104 -1.88 0.23 -10.76
CA LEU A 104 -1.77 -0.81 -11.76
C LEU A 104 -2.01 -2.21 -11.16
N LEU A 105 -1.39 -2.52 -10.02
CA LEU A 105 -1.66 -3.76 -9.28
C LEU A 105 -3.14 -3.83 -8.88
N GLY A 106 -3.72 -2.73 -8.40
CA GLY A 106 -5.13 -2.65 -8.05
C GLY A 106 -6.05 -2.94 -9.23
N LEU A 107 -5.72 -2.42 -10.42
CA LEU A 107 -6.47 -2.67 -11.65
C LEU A 107 -6.39 -4.13 -12.06
N ILE A 108 -5.18 -4.71 -12.09
CA ILE A 108 -4.95 -6.12 -12.41
C ILE A 108 -5.73 -7.01 -11.44
N MET A 109 -5.67 -6.72 -10.13
CA MET A 109 -6.41 -7.47 -9.12
C MET A 109 -7.93 -7.34 -9.30
N CYS A 110 -8.45 -6.15 -9.61
CA CYS A 110 -9.88 -5.97 -9.85
C CYS A 110 -10.36 -6.72 -11.10
N VAL A 111 -9.57 -6.71 -12.18
CA VAL A 111 -9.88 -7.49 -13.38
C VAL A 111 -9.80 -8.98 -13.08
N PHE A 112 -8.77 -9.43 -12.35
CA PHE A 112 -8.63 -10.83 -11.97
C PHE A 112 -9.81 -11.31 -11.12
N VAL A 113 -10.16 -10.60 -10.04
CA VAL A 113 -11.29 -10.97 -9.17
C VAL A 113 -12.64 -10.84 -9.88
N GLY A 114 -12.84 -9.79 -10.68
CA GLY A 114 -14.12 -9.50 -11.33
C GLY A 114 -14.42 -10.36 -12.57
N TRP A 115 -13.38 -10.78 -13.29
CA TRP A 115 -13.52 -11.44 -14.60
C TRP A 115 -12.87 -12.81 -14.70
N VAL A 116 -11.74 -13.07 -14.02
CA VAL A 116 -10.98 -14.32 -14.13
C VAL A 116 -11.34 -15.31 -13.02
N TRP A 117 -11.54 -14.83 -11.79
CA TRP A 117 -11.87 -15.67 -10.65
C TRP A 117 -13.29 -16.22 -10.78
N ARG A 118 -13.42 -17.54 -10.77
CA ARG A 118 -14.72 -18.22 -10.92
C ARG A 118 -15.63 -17.85 -9.75
N ARG A 119 -16.81 -17.28 -10.04
CA ARG A 119 -17.82 -16.92 -9.03
C ARG A 119 -18.17 -18.05 -8.07
N ASN A 120 -18.17 -19.30 -8.55
CA ASN A 120 -18.46 -20.48 -7.73
C ASN A 120 -17.35 -20.77 -6.70
N ALA A 121 -16.09 -20.45 -7.01
CA ALA A 121 -14.98 -20.58 -6.06
C ALA A 121 -15.06 -19.48 -4.98
N ILE A 122 -15.37 -18.25 -5.36
CA ILE A 122 -15.56 -17.15 -4.38
C ILE A 122 -16.75 -17.45 -3.45
N LEU A 123 -17.85 -17.99 -3.99
CA LEU A 123 -19.02 -18.34 -3.21
C LEU A 123 -18.77 -19.51 -2.25
N SER A 124 -17.95 -20.48 -2.62
CA SER A 124 -17.61 -21.61 -1.74
C SER A 124 -16.76 -21.14 -0.55
N GLU A 125 -15.73 -20.34 -0.81
CA GLU A 125 -14.93 -19.67 0.23
C GLU A 125 -15.80 -18.80 1.16
N LEU A 126 -16.72 -18.01 0.59
CA LEU A 126 -17.65 -17.19 1.39
C LEU A 126 -18.63 -18.02 2.22
N LYS A 127 -19.05 -19.20 1.73
CA LYS A 127 -19.93 -20.12 2.47
C LYS A 127 -19.20 -20.78 3.65
N GLU A 128 -17.90 -21.02 3.54
CA GLU A 128 -17.09 -21.52 4.66
C GLU A 128 -16.98 -20.49 5.80
N GLY A 129 -16.87 -19.20 5.48
CA GLY A 129 -16.86 -18.12 6.48
C GLY A 129 -18.24 -17.67 6.97
N PHE A 130 -19.28 -17.78 6.12
CA PHE A 130 -20.65 -17.36 6.45
C PHE A 130 -21.69 -18.20 5.68
N ALA A 131 -22.33 -19.14 6.39
CA ALA A 131 -23.26 -20.12 5.81
C ALA A 131 -24.45 -19.52 5.02
N GLY A 132 -24.83 -18.26 5.27
CA GLY A 132 -25.92 -17.55 4.58
C GLY A 132 -25.48 -16.65 3.40
N ALA A 133 -24.22 -16.70 2.96
CA ALA A 133 -23.66 -15.74 2.02
C ALA A 133 -24.39 -15.70 0.65
N GLU A 134 -24.92 -16.84 0.21
CA GLU A 134 -25.61 -16.97 -1.08
C GLU A 134 -26.94 -16.20 -1.16
N GLN A 135 -27.63 -16.03 -0.02
CA GLN A 135 -28.90 -15.31 0.05
C GLN A 135 -28.74 -13.84 0.48
N SER A 136 -27.51 -13.42 0.79
CA SER A 136 -27.24 -12.05 1.21
C SER A 136 -27.35 -11.09 0.01
N LEU A 137 -27.97 -9.92 0.24
CA LEU A 137 -27.98 -8.81 -0.71
C LEU A 137 -26.55 -8.41 -1.14
N PHE A 138 -25.56 -8.64 -0.25
CA PHE A 138 -24.15 -8.46 -0.54
C PHE A 138 -23.71 -9.28 -1.76
N TRP A 139 -24.05 -10.56 -1.84
CA TRP A 139 -23.63 -11.43 -2.96
C TRP A 139 -24.32 -11.10 -4.29
N LYS A 140 -25.46 -10.40 -4.26
CA LYS A 140 -26.16 -9.96 -5.47
C LYS A 140 -25.55 -8.68 -6.08
N ILE A 141 -25.08 -7.77 -5.22
CA ILE A 141 -24.54 -6.46 -5.64
C ILE A 141 -23.03 -6.51 -5.84
N TRP A 142 -22.31 -7.19 -4.93
CA TRP A 142 -20.85 -7.25 -4.90
C TRP A 142 -20.20 -7.71 -6.22
N PRO A 143 -20.69 -8.77 -6.92
CA PRO A 143 -20.05 -9.22 -8.15
C PRO A 143 -20.21 -8.24 -9.31
N VAL A 144 -21.29 -7.45 -9.34
CA VAL A 144 -21.49 -6.40 -10.36
C VAL A 144 -20.61 -5.20 -10.01
N TYR A 145 -20.56 -4.84 -8.73
CA TYR A 145 -19.73 -3.75 -8.23
C TYR A 145 -18.23 -3.99 -8.50
N VAL A 146 -17.71 -5.17 -8.16
CA VAL A 146 -16.29 -5.52 -8.37
C VAL A 146 -15.96 -5.68 -9.85
N LYS A 147 -16.90 -6.16 -10.67
CA LYS A 147 -16.68 -6.36 -12.11
C LYS A 147 -16.71 -5.07 -12.94
N PHE A 148 -17.52 -4.10 -12.54
CA PHE A 148 -17.74 -2.87 -13.32
C PHE A 148 -17.28 -1.61 -12.58
N VAL A 149 -17.73 -1.39 -11.35
CA VAL A 149 -17.48 -0.12 -10.63
C VAL A 149 -16.01 0.02 -10.21
N CYS A 150 -15.45 -1.01 -9.56
CA CYS A 150 -14.05 -1.01 -9.13
C CYS A 150 -13.03 -0.78 -10.28
N PRO A 151 -13.06 -1.54 -11.39
CA PRO A 151 -12.08 -1.34 -12.47
C PRO A 151 -12.29 -0.02 -13.22
N ILE A 152 -13.52 0.50 -13.32
CA ILE A 152 -13.76 1.82 -13.90
C ILE A 152 -13.14 2.91 -13.01
N ILE A 153 -13.39 2.89 -11.70
CA ILE A 153 -12.84 3.90 -10.78
C ILE A 153 -11.31 3.86 -10.80
N ILE A 154 -10.71 2.67 -10.66
CA ILE A 154 -9.25 2.52 -10.67
C ILE A 154 -8.67 2.90 -12.03
N GLY A 155 -9.33 2.54 -13.13
CA GLY A 155 -8.91 2.93 -14.47
C GLY A 155 -8.94 4.44 -14.67
N VAL A 156 -9.99 5.12 -14.21
CA VAL A 156 -10.08 6.59 -14.25
C VAL A 156 -8.99 7.22 -13.39
N MET A 157 -8.75 6.70 -12.17
CA MET A 157 -7.67 7.20 -11.32
C MET A 157 -6.30 7.01 -11.99
N PHE A 158 -6.03 5.84 -12.57
CA PHE A 158 -4.77 5.59 -13.26
C PHE A 158 -4.58 6.52 -14.47
N ILE A 159 -5.63 6.72 -15.28
CA ILE A 159 -5.60 7.66 -16.41
C ILE A 159 -5.29 9.08 -15.91
N ARG A 160 -5.89 9.50 -14.79
CA ARG A 160 -5.64 10.81 -14.15
C ARG A 160 -4.24 10.95 -13.56
N THR A 161 -3.60 9.85 -13.20
CA THR A 161 -2.23 9.83 -12.69
C THR A 161 -1.20 9.80 -13.82
N VAL A 162 -1.56 9.26 -14.99
CA VAL A 162 -0.69 9.21 -16.17
C VAL A 162 -0.79 10.49 -17.03
N LEU A 163 -1.97 11.12 -17.11
CA LEU A 163 -2.21 12.39 -17.83
C LEU A 163 -1.91 13.61 -16.96
#